data_AF-A0A6I3LXM6-F1
#
_entry.id   AF-A0A6I3LXM6-F1
#
_cell.length_a   1.000
_cell.length_b   1.000
_cell.length_c   1.000
_cell.angle_alpha   90.00
_cell.angle_beta   90.00
_cell.angle_gamma   90.00
#
_symmetry.space_group_name_H-M   'P 1'
#
loop_
_entity.id
_entity.type
_entity.pdbx_description
1 polymer ?
#
loop_
_entity_poly.entity_id
_entity_poly.type
_entity_poly.pdbx_seq_one_letter_code
_entity_poly.pdbx_strand_id
1 'polypeptide(L)'
;MMLKTLIKKRHLVNIRIIFLVFTIVVLLLFINNQYENSYSQFILYKANRYGEFKPLINYKDYDKVRLEKLFTEYGVEYKKEKGFFLIKNKDLNFNDLMYTISDQYFREEK
;
A
#
# COMPACT_ATOMS: atom_id res chain seq x y z
N MET A 1 -4.55 3.42 56.37
CA MET A 1 -4.79 4.41 55.30
C MET A 1 -3.88 4.23 54.07
N MET A 2 -2.60 3.85 54.23
CA MET A 2 -1.63 3.70 53.12
C MET A 2 -1.97 2.61 52.08
N LEU A 3 -2.59 1.50 52.48
CA LEU A 3 -2.91 0.37 51.57
C LEU A 3 -3.93 0.77 50.50
N LYS A 4 -4.96 1.56 50.86
CA LYS A 4 -5.96 2.10 49.92
C LYS A 4 -5.31 3.04 48.90
N THR A 5 -4.31 3.81 49.30
CA THR A 5 -3.57 4.73 48.42
C THR A 5 -2.68 3.98 47.42
N LEU A 6 -2.06 2.88 47.84
CA LEU A 6 -1.26 1.99 46.97
C LEU A 6 -2.13 1.28 45.93
N ILE A 7 -3.29 0.74 46.34
CA ILE A 7 -4.25 0.10 45.44
C ILE A 7 -4.80 1.11 44.42
N LYS A 8 -5.13 2.33 44.85
CA LYS A 8 -5.58 3.42 43.97
C LYS A 8 -4.50 3.84 42.96
N LYS A 9 -3.23 3.92 43.37
CA LYS A 9 -2.10 4.18 42.46
C LYS A 9 -1.92 3.05 41.43
N ARG A 10 -2.02 1.79 41.85
CA ARG A 10 -1.91 0.63 40.95
C ARG A 10 -3.04 0.59 39.91
N HIS A 11 -4.27 0.87 40.33
CA HIS A 11 -5.40 1.00 39.40
C HIS A 11 -5.22 2.16 38.41
N LEU A 12 -4.71 3.31 38.87
CA LEU A 12 -4.44 4.45 38.00
C LEU A 12 -3.40 4.11 36.91
N VAL A 13 -2.35 3.37 37.28
CA VAL A 13 -1.32 2.92 36.33
C VAL A 13 -1.91 1.95 35.30
N ASN A 14 -2.72 0.97 35.75
CA ASN A 14 -3.37 0.03 34.84
C ASN A 14 -4.32 0.72 33.85
N ILE A 15 -5.12 1.68 34.32
CA ILE A 15 -6.01 2.48 33.46
C ILE A 15 -5.20 3.27 32.42
N ARG A 16 -4.07 3.87 32.82
CA ARG A 16 -3.18 4.58 31.89
C ARG A 16 -2.60 3.65 30.82
N ILE A 17 -2.21 2.44 31.19
CA ILE A 17 -1.70 1.43 30.23
C ILE A 17 -2.79 1.03 29.25
N ILE A 18 -4.00 0.73 29.73
CA ILE A 18 -5.14 0.36 28.87
C ILE A 18 -5.46 1.50 27.90
N PHE A 19 -5.52 2.74 28.39
CA PHE A 19 -5.77 3.90 27.55
C PHE A 19 -4.67 4.08 26.49
N LEU A 20 -3.41 3.88 26.86
CA LEU A 20 -2.28 3.97 25.93
C LEU A 20 -2.33 2.90 24.84
N VAL A 21 -2.61 1.64 25.21
CA VAL A 21 -2.79 0.54 24.25
C VAL A 21 -3.97 0.83 23.33
N PHE A 22 -5.11 1.25 23.86
CA PHE A 22 -6.29 1.63 23.07
C PHE A 22 -5.96 2.75 22.07
N THR A 23 -5.25 3.79 22.51
CA THR A 23 -4.84 4.91 21.65
C THR A 23 -3.93 4.43 20.52
N ILE A 24 -2.99 3.53 20.79
CA ILE A 24 -2.11 2.95 19.75
C ILE A 24 -2.93 2.15 18.73
N VAL A 25 -3.86 1.30 19.19
CA VAL A 25 -4.69 0.49 18.29
C VAL A 25 -5.54 1.39 17.38
N VAL A 26 -6.19 2.41 17.94
CA VAL A 26 -6.98 3.37 17.16
C VAL A 26 -6.11 4.12 16.15
N LEU A 27 -4.90 4.53 16.54
CA LEU A 27 -3.96 5.20 15.64
C LEU A 27 -3.52 4.28 14.50
N LEU A 28 -3.23 3.01 14.77
CA LEU A 28 -2.87 2.03 13.76
C LEU A 28 -4.03 1.79 12.77
N LEU A 29 -5.26 1.67 13.26
CA LEU A 29 -6.44 1.54 12.40
C LEU A 29 -6.64 2.78 11.53
N PHE A 30 -6.42 3.98 12.08
CA PHE A 30 -6.49 5.23 11.33
C PHE A 30 -5.43 5.30 10.22
N ILE A 31 -4.17 4.96 10.54
CA ILE A 31 -3.08 4.92 9.57
C ILE A 31 -3.37 3.90 8.47
N ASN A 32 -3.82 2.70 8.83
CA ASN A 32 -4.13 1.67 7.84
C ASN A 32 -5.27 2.10 6.91
N ASN A 33 -6.33 2.69 7.46
CA ASN A 33 -7.44 3.22 6.66
C ASN A 33 -7.01 4.39 5.76
N GLN A 34 -6.14 5.28 6.24
CA GLN A 34 -5.56 6.34 5.41
C GLN A 34 -4.70 5.75 4.27
N TYR A 35 -3.90 4.74 4.58
CA TYR A 35 -3.07 4.05 3.60
C TYR A 35 -3.94 3.36 2.54
N GLU A 36 -4.91 2.54 2.92
CA GLU A 36 -5.83 1.85 1.99
C GLU A 36 -6.60 2.80 1.07
N ASN A 37 -6.90 4.02 1.54
CA ASN A 37 -7.59 5.05 0.76
C ASN A 37 -6.64 5.99 -0.01
N SER A 38 -5.34 5.82 0.14
CA SER A 38 -4.33 6.58 -0.59
C SER A 38 -4.03 5.95 -1.95
N TYR A 39 -3.40 6.75 -2.81
CA TYR A 39 -2.97 6.32 -4.14
C TYR A 39 -1.45 6.42 -4.23
N SER A 40 -0.82 5.39 -4.79
CA SER A 40 0.60 5.36 -5.11
C SER A 40 0.83 5.41 -6.61
N GLN A 41 1.95 5.96 -7.03
CA GLN A 41 2.32 5.94 -8.44
C GLN A 41 2.61 4.51 -8.90
N PHE A 42 2.00 4.11 -10.01
CA PHE A 42 2.34 2.86 -10.68
C PHE A 42 3.77 2.94 -11.22
N ILE A 43 4.52 1.84 -11.16
CA ILE A 43 5.89 1.67 -11.63
C ILE A 43 5.90 0.38 -12.45
N LEU A 44 6.25 0.49 -13.72
CA LEU A 44 6.42 -0.62 -14.63
C LEU A 44 7.78 -1.24 -14.39
N TYR A 45 7.83 -2.56 -14.24
CA TYR A 45 9.09 -3.27 -14.05
C TYR A 45 9.38 -4.18 -15.23
N LYS A 46 10.56 -4.05 -15.84
CA LYS A 46 11.01 -4.96 -16.90
C LYS A 46 12.14 -5.84 -16.37
N ALA A 47 12.02 -7.14 -16.56
CA ALA A 47 13.09 -8.08 -16.24
C ALA A 47 14.29 -7.83 -17.17
N ASN A 48 15.49 -7.74 -16.60
CA ASN A 48 16.73 -7.66 -17.37
C ASN A 48 17.19 -9.06 -17.81
N ARG A 49 18.32 -9.14 -18.54
CA ARG A 49 18.91 -10.41 -18.99
C ARG A 49 19.27 -11.38 -17.86
N TYR A 50 19.38 -10.90 -16.63
CA TYR A 50 19.69 -11.68 -15.43
C TYR A 50 18.43 -12.04 -14.62
N GLY A 51 17.24 -11.67 -15.09
CA GLY A 51 15.96 -11.93 -14.41
C GLY A 51 15.60 -10.92 -13.31
N GLU A 52 16.38 -9.85 -13.13
CA GLU A 52 16.07 -8.82 -12.13
C GLU A 52 15.05 -7.84 -12.70
N PHE A 53 13.97 -7.59 -11.95
CA PHE A 53 12.98 -6.59 -12.28
C PHE A 53 13.51 -5.19 -11.98
N LYS A 54 13.75 -4.38 -13.03
CA LYS A 54 14.15 -2.98 -12.88
C LYS A 54 13.00 -2.03 -13.19
N PRO A 55 12.81 -0.96 -12.40
CA PRO A 55 11.76 0.02 -12.64
C PRO A 55 12.04 0.81 -13.92
N LEU A 56 11.01 1.05 -14.69
CA LEU A 56 11.04 1.86 -15.90
C LEU A 56 10.65 3.28 -15.55
N ILE A 57 11.59 4.20 -15.73
CA ILE A 57 11.47 5.59 -15.30
C ILE A 57 10.63 6.42 -16.28
N ASN A 58 10.55 6.02 -17.56
CA ASN A 58 9.86 6.80 -18.59
C ASN A 58 8.63 6.07 -19.14
N TYR A 59 7.45 6.53 -18.74
CA TYR A 59 6.14 6.01 -19.16
C TYR A 59 5.66 6.45 -20.54
N LYS A 60 6.32 7.45 -21.13
CA LYS A 60 5.80 8.12 -22.33
C LYS A 60 5.76 7.22 -23.56
N ASP A 61 6.61 6.20 -23.59
CA ASP A 61 6.84 5.36 -24.76
C ASP A 61 6.06 4.03 -24.70
N TYR A 62 5.28 3.81 -23.63
CA TYR A 62 4.55 2.55 -23.41
C TYR A 62 3.06 2.68 -23.74
N ASP A 63 2.45 1.56 -24.16
CA ASP A 63 1.04 1.45 -24.51
C ASP A 63 0.16 1.57 -23.27
N LYS A 64 -0.37 2.78 -23.08
CA LYS A 64 -1.25 3.12 -21.98
C LYS A 64 -2.60 2.41 -22.05
N VAL A 65 -3.11 2.14 -23.25
CA VAL A 65 -4.41 1.46 -23.43
C VAL A 65 -4.31 0.03 -22.94
N ARG A 66 -3.21 -0.64 -23.25
CA ARG A 66 -2.94 -2.00 -22.78
C ARG A 66 -2.78 -2.08 -21.25
N LEU A 67 -2.07 -1.12 -20.64
CA LEU A 67 -1.99 -1.03 -19.18
C LEU A 67 -3.34 -0.87 -18.52
N GLU A 68 -4.20 0.00 -19.05
CA GLU A 68 -5.55 0.22 -18.52
C GLU A 68 -6.42 -1.03 -18.61
N LYS A 69 -6.26 -1.81 -19.68
CA LYS A 69 -6.92 -3.11 -19.83
C LYS A 69 -6.47 -4.06 -18.72
N LEU A 70 -5.16 -4.16 -18.47
CA LEU A 70 -4.63 -4.98 -17.38
C LEU A 70 -5.13 -4.50 -16.02
N PHE A 71 -5.14 -3.20 -15.74
CA PHE A 71 -5.70 -2.68 -14.49
C PHE A 71 -7.16 -3.11 -14.29
N THR A 72 -7.95 -3.08 -15.36
CA THR A 72 -9.35 -3.51 -15.33
C THR A 72 -9.48 -5.02 -15.12
N GLU A 73 -8.66 -5.83 -15.80
CA GLU A 73 -8.65 -7.30 -15.67
C GLU A 73 -8.26 -7.76 -14.25
N TYR A 74 -7.29 -7.09 -13.63
CA TYR A 74 -6.85 -7.36 -12.26
C TYR A 74 -7.71 -6.66 -11.19
N GLY A 75 -8.78 -5.94 -11.57
CA GLY A 75 -9.69 -5.28 -10.63
C GLY A 75 -9.06 -4.10 -9.87
N VAL A 76 -8.05 -3.47 -10.45
CA VAL A 76 -7.26 -2.41 -9.84
C VAL A 76 -7.96 -1.07 -9.97
N GLU A 77 -8.24 -0.41 -8.85
CA GLU A 77 -8.70 0.99 -8.86
C GLU A 77 -7.54 1.92 -9.21
N TYR A 78 -7.66 2.68 -10.32
CA TYR A 78 -6.62 3.60 -10.78
C TYR A 78 -7.16 4.99 -11.17
N LYS A 79 -6.27 5.99 -11.11
CA LYS A 79 -6.47 7.36 -11.60
C LYS A 79 -5.40 7.69 -12.63
N LYS A 80 -5.76 8.47 -13.65
CA LYS A 80 -4.84 8.95 -14.68
C LYS A 80 -4.35 10.34 -14.33
N GLU A 81 -3.03 10.52 -14.29
CA GLU A 81 -2.38 11.81 -14.15
C GLU A 81 -1.56 12.13 -15.41
N LYS A 82 -1.10 13.39 -15.56
CA LYS A 82 -0.32 13.82 -16.72
C LYS A 82 1.01 13.07 -16.82
N GLY A 83 1.01 11.90 -17.46
CA GLY A 83 2.20 11.12 -17.77
C GLY A 83 2.41 9.86 -16.91
N PHE A 84 1.52 9.56 -15.97
CA PHE A 84 1.61 8.37 -15.12
C PHE A 84 0.24 7.93 -14.61
N PHE A 85 0.18 6.72 -14.04
CA PHE A 85 -1.00 6.17 -13.40
C PHE A 85 -0.80 6.14 -11.89
N LEU A 86 -1.88 6.42 -11.16
CA LEU A 86 -1.96 6.28 -9.72
C LEU A 86 -2.84 5.07 -9.41
N ILE A 87 -2.38 4.13 -8.60
CA ILE A 87 -3.11 2.94 -8.19
C ILE A 87 -3.45 3.05 -6.70
N LYS A 88 -4.67 2.66 -6.33
CA LYS A 88 -5.13 2.68 -4.94
C LYS A 88 -4.41 1.61 -4.11
N ASN A 89 -3.95 1.98 -2.92
CA ASN A 89 -3.19 1.11 -2.01
C ASN A 89 -4.06 0.13 -1.20
N LYS A 90 -5.27 -0.18 -1.67
CA LYS A 90 -6.25 -1.03 -0.97
C LYS A 90 -5.75 -2.46 -0.79
N ASP A 91 -4.89 -2.92 -1.69
CA ASP A 91 -4.33 -4.26 -1.65
C ASP A 91 -2.98 -4.25 -0.92
N LEU A 92 -2.91 -4.95 0.21
CA LEU A 92 -1.68 -5.17 1.01
C LEU A 92 -0.52 -5.76 0.19
N ASN A 93 -0.81 -6.30 -1.00
CA ASN A 93 0.16 -6.86 -1.95
C ASN A 93 0.45 -5.91 -3.13
N PHE A 94 0.38 -4.59 -2.91
CA PHE A 94 0.61 -3.57 -3.94
C PHE A 94 1.86 -3.84 -4.80
N ASN A 95 2.97 -4.25 -4.17
CA ASN A 95 4.21 -4.58 -4.89
C ASN A 95 4.07 -5.83 -5.78
N ASP A 96 3.42 -6.89 -5.29
CA ASP A 96 3.23 -8.12 -6.07
C ASP A 96 2.31 -7.88 -7.26
N LEU A 97 1.28 -7.05 -7.07
CA LEU A 97 0.38 -6.60 -8.12
C LEU A 97 1.15 -5.81 -9.20
N MET A 98 2.05 -4.91 -8.80
CA MET A 98 2.93 -4.19 -9.74
C MET A 98 3.77 -5.13 -10.59
N TYR A 99 4.44 -6.11 -9.96
CA TYR A 99 5.25 -7.09 -10.69
C TYR A 99 4.41 -7.94 -11.64
N THR A 100 3.24 -8.39 -11.19
CA THR A 100 2.33 -9.23 -11.97
C THR A 100 1.83 -8.50 -13.21
N ILE A 101 1.35 -7.26 -13.06
CA ILE A 101 0.89 -6.45 -14.19
C ILE A 101 2.05 -6.15 -15.14
N SER A 102 3.23 -5.84 -14.61
CA SER A 102 4.40 -5.54 -15.44
C SER A 102 4.86 -6.76 -16.24
N ASP A 103 4.92 -7.93 -15.62
CA ASP A 103 5.27 -9.19 -16.28
C ASP A 103 4.26 -9.53 -17.39
N GLN A 104 2.95 -9.44 -17.10
CA GLN A 104 1.91 -9.67 -18.10
C GLN A 104 2.01 -8.67 -19.26
N TYR A 105 2.26 -7.39 -18.96
CA TYR A 105 2.47 -6.36 -19.98
C TYR A 105 3.65 -6.68 -20.90
N PHE A 106 4.76 -7.24 -20.41
CA PHE A 106 5.90 -7.57 -21.28
C PHE A 106 5.78 -8.93 -21.98
N ARG A 107 4.95 -9.86 -21.49
CA ARG A 107 4.75 -11.17 -22.13
C ARG A 107 4.03 -11.09 -23.47
N GLU A 108 2.97 -10.28 -23.56
CA GLU A 108 2.19 -10.13 -24.82
C GLU A 108 2.78 -9.05 -25.76
N GLU A 109 4.02 -8.57 -25.50
CA GLU A 109 4.81 -7.77 -26.47
C GLU A 109 5.44 -8.67 -27.57
N LYS A 110 5.44 -10.00 -27.39
CA LYS A 110 5.94 -11.01 -28.35
C LYS A 110 4.86 -11.47 -29.31
#